data_AF-A0A3B1DIR9-F1
#
_entry.id   AF-A0A3B1DIR9-F1
#
_cell.length_a   1.000
_cell.length_b   1.000
_cell.length_c   1.000
_cell.angle_alpha   90.00
_cell.angle_beta   90.00
_cell.angle_gamma   90.00
#
_symmetry.space_group_name_H-M   'P 1'
#
loop_
_entity.id
_entity.type
_entity.pdbx_description
1 polymer ?
#
loop_
_entity_poly.entity_id
_entity_poly.type
_entity_poly.pdbx_seq_one_letter_code
_entity_poly.pdbx_strand_id
1 'polypeptide(L)'
;MTKINQYQTESKKDNALLERGVFTFSLDFELAWGTRGRPNAMHMPPFLDGTRKAVHGLLSLFEEHNVSATWATVGAMLLGSEKNQNCCEKHSWLSGKTFDDIPAGDATTCPHWYAEDLVQAIRACGVEQDIGCHTLTHGFVDPSPQGREPFRLELERSLKLFEEYGLGRPTSFIYPKAKMGHFDVLSELGFRSFRGPENKWFESLPGVKLPAALRLLDAKLAGKPKTEQPVYHEAGIWQIPSSQFYSPFFN
;
A
#
# COMPACT_ATOMS: atom_id res chain seq x y z
N MET A 1 -48.95 31.38 -1.34
CA MET A 1 -48.78 29.93 -1.15
C MET A 1 -47.33 29.67 -0.84
N THR A 2 -47.10 29.09 0.33
CA THR A 2 -45.84 28.94 1.03
C THR A 2 -45.31 27.52 0.85
N LYS A 3 -43.97 27.35 0.85
CA LYS A 3 -43.18 26.10 0.77
C LYS A 3 -43.13 25.53 -0.65
N ILE A 4 -41.97 25.20 -1.21
CA ILE A 4 -41.02 24.20 -0.69
C ILE A 4 -39.59 24.71 -0.85
N ASN A 5 -38.94 24.89 0.29
CA ASN A 5 -37.50 24.95 0.46
C ASN A 5 -37.18 23.66 1.22
N GLN A 6 -36.63 22.64 0.56
CA GLN A 6 -36.07 21.46 1.19
C GLN A 6 -35.16 20.75 0.19
N TYR A 7 -33.93 20.45 0.63
CA TYR A 7 -32.81 19.86 -0.10
C TYR A 7 -32.08 20.84 -1.05
N GLN A 8 -31.31 21.85 -0.59
CA GLN A 8 -30.10 21.70 0.23
C GLN A 8 -29.58 20.25 0.26
N THR A 9 -29.16 19.77 -0.91
CA THR A 9 -28.26 18.64 -1.01
C THR A 9 -26.98 19.02 -0.28
N GLU A 10 -26.92 18.54 0.96
CA GLU A 10 -25.72 18.14 1.69
C GLU A 10 -24.49 18.97 1.37
N SER A 11 -24.29 20.01 2.20
CA SER A 11 -23.00 20.35 2.79
C SER A 11 -21.83 19.63 2.10
N LYS A 12 -21.13 20.37 1.24
CA LYS A 12 -19.69 20.20 1.05
C LYS A 12 -19.15 19.85 2.43
N LYS A 13 -18.75 18.59 2.65
CA LYS A 13 -18.23 18.10 3.93
C LYS A 13 -17.14 19.08 4.34
N ASP A 14 -17.49 19.95 5.29
CA ASP A 14 -16.61 20.98 5.79
C ASP A 14 -15.32 20.30 6.24
N ASN A 15 -14.18 20.94 5.97
CA ASN A 15 -12.86 20.46 6.42
C ASN A 15 -12.96 19.98 7.87
N ALA A 16 -13.05 18.67 8.05
CA ALA A 16 -13.25 18.07 9.36
C ALA A 16 -11.95 18.28 10.13
N LEU A 17 -11.88 19.36 10.90
CA LEU A 17 -10.81 19.56 11.85
C LEU A 17 -10.89 18.41 12.84
N LEU A 18 -9.87 17.55 12.83
CA LEU A 18 -9.76 16.49 13.81
C LEU A 18 -9.69 17.12 15.21
N GLU A 19 -10.52 16.63 16.14
CA GLU A 19 -10.57 17.14 17.51
C GLU A 19 -9.24 17.01 18.26
N ARG A 20 -8.37 16.12 17.79
CA ARG A 20 -7.04 15.83 18.35
C ARG A 20 -6.04 15.56 17.23
N GLY A 21 -4.77 15.74 17.54
CA GLY A 21 -3.70 15.29 16.66
C GLY A 21 -3.76 13.77 16.49
N VAL A 22 -3.66 13.31 15.24
CA VAL A 22 -3.61 11.89 14.91
C VAL A 22 -2.24 11.59 14.32
N PHE A 23 -1.64 10.51 14.82
CA PHE A 23 -0.41 9.96 14.28
C PHE A 23 -0.73 8.59 13.68
N THR A 24 -0.36 8.38 12.42
CA THR A 24 -0.67 7.14 11.69
C THR A 24 0.60 6.49 11.18
N PHE A 25 0.67 5.17 11.30
CA PHE A 25 1.70 4.37 10.65
C PHE A 25 1.10 3.72 9.41
N SER A 26 1.78 3.88 8.28
CA SER A 26 1.53 3.07 7.09
C SER A 26 2.84 2.45 6.64
N LEU A 27 2.85 1.13 6.45
CA LEU A 27 4.02 0.34 6.13
C LEU A 27 3.82 -0.27 4.76
N ASP A 28 4.72 0.03 3.83
CA ASP A 28 4.71 -0.58 2.51
C ASP A 28 5.20 -2.03 2.64
N PHE A 29 4.27 -2.99 2.58
CA PHE A 29 4.55 -4.41 2.76
C PHE A 29 4.66 -5.09 1.40
N GLU A 30 5.88 -5.07 0.85
CA GLU A 30 6.15 -5.38 -0.56
C GLU A 30 7.08 -6.59 -0.77
N LEU A 31 7.99 -6.87 0.15
CA LEU A 31 9.09 -7.84 -0.02
C LEU A 31 9.79 -7.70 -1.39
N ALA A 32 10.03 -8.81 -2.11
CA ALA A 32 10.64 -8.79 -3.43
C ALA A 32 9.84 -8.01 -4.47
N TRP A 33 8.50 -7.92 -4.33
CA TRP A 33 7.63 -7.24 -5.30
C TRP A 33 7.98 -5.76 -5.47
N GLY A 34 8.44 -5.10 -4.40
CA GLY A 34 8.90 -3.70 -4.42
C GLY A 34 10.08 -3.45 -5.36
N THR A 35 10.86 -4.50 -5.64
CA THR A 35 12.04 -4.44 -6.50
C THR A 35 11.81 -5.03 -7.89
N ARG A 36 10.68 -5.71 -8.11
CA ARG A 36 10.35 -6.36 -9.37
C ARG A 36 10.40 -5.39 -10.56
N GLY A 37 10.97 -5.85 -11.67
CA GLY A 37 11.20 -5.05 -12.87
C GLY A 37 12.44 -4.15 -12.83
N ARG A 38 13.23 -4.15 -11.75
CA ARG A 38 14.55 -3.49 -11.72
C ARG A 38 15.63 -4.43 -12.28
N PRO A 39 16.71 -3.91 -12.91
CA PRO A 39 17.76 -4.72 -13.55
C PRO A 39 18.52 -5.73 -12.68
N ASN A 40 18.26 -5.82 -11.38
CA ASN A 40 18.84 -6.81 -10.46
C ASN A 40 17.79 -7.43 -9.53
N ALA A 41 16.50 -7.30 -9.84
CA ALA A 41 15.41 -7.83 -9.01
C ALA A 41 15.52 -9.35 -8.82
N MET A 42 16.07 -10.08 -9.80
CA MET A 42 16.31 -11.53 -9.70
C MET A 42 17.43 -11.88 -8.71
N HIS A 43 18.36 -10.96 -8.47
CA HIS A 43 19.36 -11.10 -7.41
C HIS A 43 18.73 -10.60 -6.12
N MET A 44 18.01 -11.50 -5.43
CA MET A 44 17.41 -11.19 -4.13
C MET A 44 18.48 -10.59 -3.21
N PRO A 45 18.36 -9.31 -2.85
CA PRO A 45 19.41 -8.64 -2.10
C PRO A 45 19.38 -9.10 -0.63
N PRO A 46 20.55 -9.26 0.03
CA PRO A 46 20.63 -9.74 1.43
C PRO A 46 19.82 -8.92 2.45
N PHE A 47 19.36 -7.72 2.10
CA PHE A 47 18.54 -6.90 2.99
C PHE A 47 17.13 -7.47 3.24
N LEU A 48 16.65 -8.42 2.43
CA LEU A 48 15.35 -9.05 2.65
C LEU A 48 15.38 -10.17 3.69
N ASP A 49 16.55 -10.76 3.99
CA ASP A 49 16.68 -11.87 4.94
C ASP A 49 16.20 -11.48 6.36
N GLY A 50 16.33 -10.19 6.71
CA GLY A 50 15.88 -9.63 7.98
C GLY A 50 14.41 -9.22 8.02
N THR A 51 13.70 -9.20 6.89
CA THR A 51 12.36 -8.59 6.81
C THR A 51 11.34 -9.33 7.67
N ARG A 52 11.32 -10.67 7.65
CA ARG A 52 10.41 -11.46 8.49
C ARG A 52 10.59 -11.18 9.98
N LYS A 53 11.86 -11.15 10.42
CA LYS A 53 12.21 -10.78 11.80
C LYS A 53 11.78 -9.36 12.13
N ALA A 54 11.95 -8.41 11.21
CA ALA A 54 11.53 -7.02 11.39
C ALA A 54 10.00 -6.90 11.50
N VAL A 55 9.24 -7.61 10.67
CA VAL A 55 7.77 -7.64 10.74
C VAL A 55 7.31 -8.14 12.11
N HIS A 56 7.80 -9.28 12.58
CA HIS A 56 7.45 -9.78 13.93
C HIS A 56 7.87 -8.82 15.04
N GLY A 57 9.06 -8.22 14.94
CA GLY A 57 9.52 -7.22 15.91
C GLY A 57 8.63 -5.96 15.94
N LEU A 58 8.19 -5.48 14.78
CA LEU A 58 7.25 -4.37 14.69
C LEU A 58 5.89 -4.74 15.28
N LEU A 59 5.37 -5.94 15.01
CA LEU A 59 4.12 -6.42 15.63
C LEU A 59 4.23 -6.48 17.15
N SER A 60 5.35 -6.97 17.70
CA SER A 60 5.58 -6.96 19.14
C SER A 60 5.60 -5.54 19.72
N LEU A 61 6.25 -4.59 19.04
CA LEU A 61 6.29 -3.19 19.48
C LEU A 61 4.91 -2.52 19.39
N PHE A 62 4.16 -2.80 18.33
CA PHE A 62 2.79 -2.30 18.17
C PHE A 62 1.88 -2.83 19.27
N GLU A 63 1.99 -4.11 19.61
CA GLU A 63 1.24 -4.70 20.72
C GLU A 63 1.65 -4.13 22.07
N GLU A 64 2.96 -4.02 22.36
CA GLU A 64 3.49 -3.45 23.60
C GLU A 64 2.99 -2.01 23.83
N HIS A 65 2.95 -1.21 22.76
CA HIS A 65 2.55 0.20 22.84
C HIS A 65 1.08 0.45 22.47
N ASN A 66 0.30 -0.60 22.21
CA ASN A 66 -1.10 -0.52 21.77
C ASN A 66 -1.30 0.44 20.58
N VAL A 67 -0.48 0.27 19.54
CA VAL A 67 -0.45 1.07 18.32
C VAL A 67 -0.98 0.27 17.13
N SER A 68 -1.97 0.82 16.43
CA SER A 68 -2.41 0.29 15.14
C SER A 68 -1.58 0.86 13.99
N ALA A 69 -1.34 0.03 12.97
CA ALA A 69 -0.71 0.44 11.71
C ALA A 69 -1.48 -0.12 10.51
N THR A 70 -1.37 0.56 9.36
CA THR A 70 -1.82 0.04 8.06
C THR A 70 -0.67 -0.64 7.36
N TRP A 71 -0.82 -1.93 7.06
CA TRP A 71 0.11 -2.73 6.28
C TRP A 71 -0.36 -2.76 4.83
N ALA A 72 0.23 -1.88 4.00
CA ALA A 72 -0.07 -1.79 2.59
C ALA A 72 0.46 -3.03 1.85
N THR A 73 -0.40 -4.01 1.67
CA THR A 73 -0.04 -5.38 1.29
C THR A 73 -0.15 -5.57 -0.21
N VAL A 74 0.94 -6.01 -0.84
CA VAL A 74 0.93 -6.48 -2.24
C VAL A 74 0.21 -7.82 -2.32
N GLY A 75 -0.90 -7.87 -3.08
CA GLY A 75 -1.78 -9.04 -3.09
C GLY A 75 -1.12 -10.34 -3.55
N ALA A 76 -0.16 -10.27 -4.47
CA ALA A 76 0.51 -11.44 -5.00
C ALA A 76 1.44 -12.16 -4.00
N MET A 77 1.74 -11.54 -2.84
CA MET A 77 2.41 -12.25 -1.74
C MET A 77 1.56 -13.40 -1.15
N LEU A 78 0.25 -13.37 -1.38
CA LEU A 78 -0.67 -14.44 -0.97
C LEU A 78 -0.67 -15.61 -1.93
N LEU A 79 -0.14 -15.49 -3.16
CA LEU A 79 -0.22 -16.52 -4.20
C LEU A 79 0.74 -17.70 -4.01
N GLY A 80 1.36 -17.80 -2.84
CA GLY A 80 2.22 -18.93 -2.52
C GLY A 80 1.41 -20.22 -2.57
N SER A 81 1.97 -21.26 -3.17
CA SER A 81 1.36 -22.58 -3.16
C SER A 81 2.42 -23.65 -3.09
N GLU A 82 2.10 -24.77 -2.43
CA GLU A 82 2.95 -25.95 -2.46
C GLU A 82 3.23 -26.37 -3.92
N LYS A 83 4.43 -26.94 -4.15
CA LYS A 83 4.72 -27.64 -5.40
C LYS A 83 3.60 -28.67 -5.63
N ASN A 84 2.83 -28.51 -6.71
CA ASN A 84 1.71 -29.34 -7.20
C ASN A 84 0.29 -28.76 -7.04
N GLN A 85 0.10 -27.54 -6.54
CA GLN A 85 -1.16 -26.83 -6.78
C GLN A 85 -1.09 -26.02 -8.07
N ASN A 86 -2.09 -26.21 -8.94
CA ASN A 86 -2.25 -25.41 -10.14
C ASN A 86 -2.77 -24.01 -9.79
N CYS A 87 -1.93 -23.17 -9.16
CA CYS A 87 -2.23 -21.74 -9.01
C CYS A 87 -2.60 -21.10 -10.35
N CYS A 88 -1.99 -21.56 -11.45
CA CYS A 88 -2.36 -21.16 -12.81
C CYS A 88 -3.75 -21.62 -13.26
N GLU A 89 -4.33 -22.69 -12.71
CA GLU A 89 -5.73 -23.06 -13.00
C GLU A 89 -6.70 -22.17 -12.24
N LYS A 90 -6.43 -21.88 -10.95
CA LYS A 90 -7.27 -20.99 -10.13
C LYS A 90 -7.17 -19.52 -10.55
N HIS A 91 -5.98 -19.12 -11.00
CA HIS A 91 -5.63 -17.78 -11.43
C HIS A 91 -4.95 -17.83 -12.80
N SER A 92 -5.74 -18.10 -13.85
CA SER A 92 -5.27 -18.21 -15.24
C SER A 92 -4.45 -17.03 -15.74
N TRP A 93 -4.65 -15.84 -15.17
CA TRP A 93 -3.88 -14.65 -15.47
C TRP A 93 -2.40 -14.74 -15.06
N LEU A 94 -2.01 -15.70 -14.20
CA LEU A 94 -0.61 -16.00 -13.88
C LEU A 94 0.13 -16.72 -15.02
N SER A 95 -0.57 -17.30 -16.00
CA SER A 95 0.05 -18.03 -17.12
C SER A 95 0.70 -17.14 -18.19
N GLY A 96 0.58 -15.82 -18.07
CA GLY A 96 1.18 -14.88 -19.00
C GLY A 96 2.68 -14.71 -18.76
N LYS A 97 3.44 -14.48 -19.84
CA LYS A 97 4.90 -14.21 -19.80
C LYS A 97 5.32 -13.12 -18.81
N THR A 98 4.39 -12.22 -18.49
CA THR A 98 4.59 -11.19 -17.49
C THR A 98 4.96 -11.75 -16.12
N PHE A 99 4.66 -13.02 -15.78
CA PHE A 99 4.91 -13.63 -14.48
C PHE A 99 6.06 -14.66 -14.47
N ASP A 100 6.77 -14.83 -15.59
CA ASP A 100 7.87 -15.81 -15.73
C ASP A 100 9.06 -15.55 -14.79
N ASP A 101 9.18 -14.33 -14.29
CA ASP A 101 10.23 -13.89 -13.36
C ASP A 101 9.94 -14.21 -11.88
N ILE A 102 8.74 -14.72 -11.57
CA ILE A 102 8.31 -15.06 -10.21
C ILE A 102 8.63 -16.52 -9.94
N PRO A 103 9.38 -16.83 -8.86
CA PRO A 103 9.72 -18.21 -8.56
C PRO A 103 8.49 -18.99 -8.08
N ALA A 104 8.32 -20.21 -8.59
CA ALA A 104 7.31 -21.12 -8.06
C ALA A 104 7.65 -21.55 -6.63
N GLY A 105 6.73 -21.33 -5.70
CA GLY A 105 6.88 -21.72 -4.31
C GLY A 105 5.84 -21.05 -3.40
N ASP A 106 6.21 -20.96 -2.13
CA ASP A 106 5.38 -20.44 -1.05
C ASP A 106 6.22 -19.64 -0.04
N ALA A 107 5.63 -19.25 1.08
CA ALA A 107 6.33 -18.49 2.12
C ALA A 107 7.51 -19.25 2.77
N THR A 108 7.56 -20.58 2.64
CA THR A 108 8.63 -21.41 3.19
C THR A 108 9.78 -21.57 2.19
N THR A 109 9.45 -21.87 0.94
CA THR A 109 10.41 -22.19 -0.13
C THR A 109 10.89 -20.96 -0.89
N CYS A 110 10.07 -19.91 -0.94
CA CYS A 110 10.35 -18.62 -1.58
C CYS A 110 9.98 -17.46 -0.65
N PRO A 111 10.61 -17.37 0.56
CA PRO A 111 10.19 -16.47 1.64
C PRO A 111 10.28 -14.98 1.31
N HIS A 112 11.01 -14.60 0.26
CA HIS A 112 11.13 -13.21 -0.20
C HIS A 112 10.00 -12.80 -1.15
N TRP A 113 9.22 -13.73 -1.69
CA TRP A 113 8.15 -13.44 -2.64
C TRP A 113 6.76 -13.62 -2.03
N TYR A 114 6.63 -14.58 -1.12
CA TYR A 114 5.34 -14.95 -0.54
C TYR A 114 5.36 -14.77 0.95
N ALA A 115 4.21 -14.40 1.53
CA ALA A 115 4.13 -14.03 2.94
C ALA A 115 2.74 -14.20 3.54
N GLU A 116 1.99 -15.20 3.09
CA GLU A 116 0.72 -15.58 3.72
C GLU A 116 0.87 -15.68 5.25
N ASP A 117 1.93 -16.34 5.72
CA ASP A 117 2.22 -16.53 7.14
C ASP A 117 2.38 -15.20 7.91
N LEU A 118 3.05 -14.21 7.32
CA LEU A 118 3.18 -12.88 7.90
C LEU A 118 1.85 -12.12 7.88
N VAL A 119 1.05 -12.24 6.81
CA VAL A 119 -0.26 -11.59 6.73
C VAL A 119 -1.20 -12.16 7.80
N GLN A 120 -1.16 -13.47 8.05
CA GLN A 120 -1.89 -14.07 9.16
C GLN A 120 -1.34 -13.61 10.52
N ALA A 121 -0.03 -13.43 10.66
CA ALA A 121 0.56 -12.87 11.88
C ALA A 121 0.11 -11.42 12.14
N ILE A 122 0.04 -10.58 11.10
CA ILE A 122 -0.49 -9.21 11.18
C ILE A 122 -1.95 -9.23 11.66
N ARG A 123 -2.77 -10.10 11.06
CA ARG A 123 -4.18 -10.28 11.44
C ARG A 123 -4.35 -10.77 12.88
N ALA A 124 -3.45 -11.64 13.34
CA ALA A 124 -3.49 -12.26 14.67
C ALA A 124 -2.81 -11.41 15.76
N CYS A 125 -2.32 -10.20 15.45
CA CYS A 125 -1.71 -9.31 16.41
C CYS A 125 -2.69 -8.94 17.53
N GLY A 126 -2.20 -8.83 18.77
CA GLY A 126 -3.04 -8.51 19.93
C GLY A 126 -3.69 -7.12 19.89
N VAL A 127 -3.14 -6.22 19.09
CA VAL A 127 -3.73 -4.91 18.74
C VAL A 127 -4.19 -4.94 17.30
N GLU A 128 -5.36 -4.36 17.02
CA GLU A 128 -5.94 -4.35 15.67
C GLU A 128 -4.97 -3.68 14.68
N GLN A 129 -4.64 -4.40 13.61
CA GLN A 129 -3.85 -3.92 12.48
C GLN A 129 -4.74 -3.83 11.25
N ASP A 130 -4.57 -2.77 10.45
CA ASP A 130 -5.27 -2.60 9.18
C ASP A 130 -4.46 -3.25 8.05
N ILE A 131 -5.05 -4.20 7.32
CA ILE A 131 -4.44 -4.78 6.13
C ILE A 131 -4.92 -3.97 4.93
N GLY A 132 -4.10 -3.03 4.48
CA GLY A 132 -4.38 -2.18 3.33
C GLY A 132 -4.02 -2.86 1.99
N CYS A 133 -4.55 -2.34 0.88
CA CYS A 133 -4.18 -2.81 -0.45
C CYS A 133 -3.06 -1.96 -1.05
N HIS A 134 -2.07 -2.63 -1.65
CA HIS A 134 -0.96 -2.02 -2.35
C HIS A 134 -0.80 -2.56 -3.78
N THR A 135 -1.93 -2.71 -4.48
CA THR A 135 -2.09 -3.40 -5.77
C THR A 135 -1.76 -4.90 -5.69
N LEU A 136 -1.96 -5.61 -6.80
CA LEU A 136 -1.67 -7.04 -6.88
C LEU A 136 -0.16 -7.29 -7.03
N THR A 137 0.52 -6.56 -7.91
CA THR A 137 1.89 -6.91 -8.35
C THR A 137 2.92 -5.82 -8.10
N HIS A 138 2.59 -4.78 -7.33
CA HIS A 138 3.40 -3.56 -7.20
C HIS A 138 3.59 -2.85 -8.56
N GLY A 139 2.59 -2.97 -9.43
CA GLY A 139 2.58 -2.39 -10.76
C GLY A 139 2.54 -0.86 -10.70
N PHE A 140 3.21 -0.18 -11.62
CA PHE A 140 3.11 1.26 -11.75
C PHE A 140 1.68 1.65 -12.18
N VAL A 141 1.11 2.67 -11.53
CA VAL A 141 -0.18 3.24 -11.96
C VAL A 141 0.07 4.31 -13.01
N ASP A 142 -0.39 4.04 -14.24
CA ASP A 142 -0.43 5.03 -15.31
C ASP A 142 -1.66 5.94 -15.11
N PRO A 143 -1.50 7.23 -14.81
CA PRO A 143 -2.64 8.13 -14.59
C PRO A 143 -3.36 8.52 -15.90
N SER A 144 -2.83 8.14 -17.07
CA SER A 144 -3.52 8.36 -18.35
C SER A 144 -4.84 7.57 -18.41
N PRO A 145 -5.82 7.96 -19.24
CA PRO A 145 -7.05 7.19 -19.43
C PRO A 145 -6.81 5.71 -19.78
N GLN A 146 -5.72 5.40 -20.47
CA GLN A 146 -5.35 4.04 -20.87
C GLN A 146 -4.94 3.16 -19.68
N GLY A 147 -4.46 3.76 -18.58
CA GLY A 147 -4.07 3.05 -17.38
C GLY A 147 -5.23 2.62 -16.47
N ARG A 148 -6.45 3.11 -16.72
CA ARG A 148 -7.61 2.92 -15.85
C ARG A 148 -8.00 1.44 -15.70
N GLU A 149 -8.18 0.74 -16.82
CA GLU A 149 -8.61 -0.67 -16.80
C GLU A 149 -7.52 -1.62 -16.29
N PRO A 150 -6.23 -1.49 -16.68
CA PRO A 150 -5.15 -2.24 -16.05
C PRO A 150 -5.10 -2.05 -14.53
N PHE A 151 -5.28 -0.81 -14.05
CA PHE A 151 -5.30 -0.51 -12.62
C PHE A 151 -6.50 -1.16 -11.91
N ARG A 152 -7.71 -1.05 -12.48
CA ARG A 152 -8.90 -1.75 -11.94
C ARG A 152 -8.65 -3.25 -11.82
N LEU A 153 -8.06 -3.86 -12.84
CA LEU A 153 -7.80 -5.30 -12.86
C LEU A 153 -6.80 -5.73 -11.78
N GLU A 154 -5.75 -4.93 -11.52
CA GLU A 154 -4.85 -5.13 -10.39
C GLU A 154 -5.62 -5.12 -9.05
N LEU A 155 -6.51 -4.16 -8.86
CA LEU A 155 -7.28 -4.03 -7.63
C LEU A 155 -8.30 -5.15 -7.46
N GLU A 156 -9.11 -5.44 -8.46
CA GLU A 156 -10.13 -6.51 -8.39
C GLU A 156 -9.51 -7.87 -8.06
N ARG A 157 -8.37 -8.19 -8.68
CA ARG A 157 -7.63 -9.42 -8.40
C ARG A 157 -7.06 -9.42 -6.99
N SER A 158 -6.49 -8.30 -6.53
CA SER A 158 -6.02 -8.17 -5.16
C SER A 158 -7.16 -8.38 -4.17
N LEU A 159 -8.30 -7.70 -4.36
CA LEU A 159 -9.47 -7.79 -3.47
C LEU A 159 -10.01 -9.23 -3.41
N LYS A 160 -10.08 -9.91 -4.57
CA LYS A 160 -10.46 -11.31 -4.64
C LYS A 160 -9.53 -12.20 -3.82
N LEU A 161 -8.21 -11.99 -3.90
CA LEU A 161 -7.26 -12.76 -3.09
C LEU A 161 -7.43 -12.51 -1.60
N PHE A 162 -7.66 -11.26 -1.18
CA PHE A 162 -7.87 -10.97 0.24
C PHE A 162 -9.13 -11.67 0.78
N GLU A 163 -10.19 -11.71 -0.01
CA GLU A 163 -11.42 -12.44 0.32
C GLU A 163 -11.19 -13.96 0.37
N GLU A 164 -10.48 -14.53 -0.60
CA GLU A 164 -10.15 -15.97 -0.64
C GLU A 164 -9.29 -16.43 0.55
N TYR A 165 -8.39 -15.58 1.04
CA TYR A 165 -7.56 -15.84 2.23
C TYR A 165 -8.25 -15.46 3.55
N GLY A 166 -9.53 -15.08 3.50
CA GLY A 166 -10.34 -14.76 4.66
C GLY A 166 -9.90 -13.50 5.43
N LEU A 167 -9.19 -12.58 4.76
CA LEU A 167 -8.68 -11.33 5.35
C LEU A 167 -9.74 -10.22 5.38
N GLY A 168 -10.85 -10.40 4.65
CA GLY A 168 -11.84 -9.36 4.44
C GLY A 168 -11.40 -8.35 3.38
N ARG A 169 -12.29 -7.40 3.06
CA ARG A 169 -12.06 -6.43 1.99
C ARG A 169 -11.30 -5.21 2.54
N PRO A 170 -10.10 -4.88 2.06
CA PRO A 170 -9.34 -3.72 2.52
C PRO A 170 -10.08 -2.43 2.19
N THR A 171 -10.02 -1.45 3.09
CA THR A 171 -10.63 -0.13 2.86
C THR A 171 -9.62 1.02 2.77
N SER A 172 -8.36 0.74 3.07
CA SER A 172 -7.22 1.66 2.91
C SER A 172 -6.41 1.26 1.67
N PHE A 173 -6.03 2.25 0.86
CA PHE A 173 -5.19 2.05 -0.32
C PHE A 173 -3.91 2.88 -0.29
N ILE A 174 -2.80 2.31 -0.74
CA ILE A 174 -1.55 3.04 -0.91
C ILE A 174 -1.05 2.80 -2.33
N TYR A 175 -0.76 3.87 -3.06
CA TYR A 175 -0.23 3.77 -4.43
C TYR A 175 1.24 3.31 -4.44
N PRO A 176 1.62 2.32 -5.28
CA PRO A 176 3.02 2.00 -5.52
C PRO A 176 3.71 3.10 -6.35
N LYS A 177 5.02 3.31 -6.10
CA LYS A 177 5.91 4.11 -6.97
C LYS A 177 5.49 5.57 -7.23
N ALA A 178 4.75 6.17 -6.29
CA ALA A 178 4.45 7.60 -6.17
C ALA A 178 3.62 8.29 -7.27
N LYS A 179 3.20 7.61 -8.34
CA LYS A 179 2.19 8.16 -9.26
C LYS A 179 0.79 7.70 -8.85
N MET A 180 -0.12 8.66 -8.81
CA MET A 180 -1.50 8.48 -8.37
C MET A 180 -2.45 8.90 -9.49
N GLY A 181 -3.57 8.20 -9.60
CA GLY A 181 -4.60 8.44 -10.60
C GLY A 181 -5.74 7.44 -10.42
N HIS A 182 -6.82 7.59 -11.20
CA HIS A 182 -7.96 6.67 -11.20
C HIS A 182 -8.62 6.54 -9.81
N PHE A 183 -8.76 7.66 -9.09
CA PHE A 183 -9.35 7.68 -7.74
C PHE A 183 -10.84 7.27 -7.74
N ASP A 184 -11.53 7.47 -8.86
CA ASP A 184 -12.87 6.95 -9.12
C ASP A 184 -12.91 5.43 -8.99
N VAL A 185 -11.90 4.73 -9.53
CA VAL A 185 -11.78 3.26 -9.43
C VAL A 185 -11.66 2.83 -7.97
N LEU A 186 -10.90 3.56 -7.14
CA LEU A 186 -10.81 3.27 -5.71
C LEU A 186 -12.18 3.37 -5.04
N SER A 187 -12.93 4.44 -5.31
CA SER A 187 -14.27 4.62 -4.75
C SER A 187 -15.25 3.55 -5.23
N GLU A 188 -15.26 3.23 -6.52
CA GLU A 188 -16.13 2.20 -7.12
C GLU A 188 -15.88 0.82 -6.48
N LEU A 189 -14.63 0.52 -6.15
CA LEU A 189 -14.24 -0.76 -5.54
C LEU A 189 -14.41 -0.81 -4.02
N GLY A 190 -14.84 0.29 -3.39
CA GLY A 190 -15.18 0.37 -1.97
C GLY A 190 -14.05 0.79 -1.04
N PHE A 191 -12.94 1.32 -1.57
CA PHE A 191 -11.93 1.96 -0.74
C PHE A 191 -12.49 3.23 -0.11
N ARG A 192 -12.08 3.52 1.13
CA ARG A 192 -12.53 4.69 1.91
C ARG A 192 -11.43 5.74 2.05
N SER A 193 -10.18 5.32 1.95
CA SER A 193 -9.04 6.21 2.08
C SER A 193 -7.87 5.80 1.18
N PHE A 194 -7.01 6.78 0.89
CA PHE A 194 -5.70 6.53 0.33
C PHE A 194 -4.62 7.42 0.95
N ARG A 195 -3.37 6.94 0.95
CA ARG A 195 -2.22 7.76 1.35
C ARG A 195 -1.87 8.74 0.24
N GLY A 196 -1.94 10.03 0.55
CA GLY A 196 -1.52 11.13 -0.32
C GLY A 196 0.00 11.26 -0.44
N PRO A 197 0.48 12.12 -1.35
CA PRO A 197 1.92 12.32 -1.57
C PRO A 197 2.58 12.93 -0.33
N GLU A 198 3.89 12.75 -0.22
CA GLU A 198 4.68 13.50 0.76
C GLU A 198 4.74 14.98 0.41
N ASN A 199 4.42 15.84 1.38
CA ASN A 199 4.48 17.29 1.18
C ASN A 199 5.88 17.83 1.46
N LYS A 200 6.87 17.37 0.69
CA LYS A 200 8.25 17.86 0.71
C LYS A 200 8.53 18.61 -0.59
N TRP A 201 8.89 19.90 -0.48
CA TRP A 201 9.10 20.78 -1.64
C TRP A 201 10.10 20.22 -2.65
N PHE A 202 11.12 19.48 -2.19
CA PHE A 202 12.16 18.92 -3.05
C PHE A 202 11.69 17.77 -3.93
N GLU A 203 10.54 17.15 -3.65
CA GLU A 203 9.94 16.13 -4.53
C GLU A 203 9.42 16.72 -5.84
N SER A 204 9.19 18.05 -5.88
CA SER A 204 8.77 18.76 -7.08
C SER A 204 9.93 19.17 -8.01
N LEU A 205 11.18 18.97 -7.57
CA LEU A 205 12.36 19.38 -8.35
C LEU A 205 12.58 18.46 -9.57
N PRO A 206 13.04 19.02 -10.70
CA PRO A 206 13.30 18.22 -11.89
C PRO A 206 14.48 17.26 -11.71
N GLY A 207 14.39 16.09 -12.35
CA GLY A 207 15.41 15.05 -12.31
C GLY A 207 15.33 14.17 -11.06
N VAL A 208 16.20 13.16 -10.98
CA VAL A 208 16.15 12.14 -9.90
C VAL A 208 17.23 12.32 -8.83
N LYS A 209 18.38 12.89 -9.19
CA LYS A 209 19.55 12.94 -8.32
C LYS A 209 19.42 13.99 -7.21
N LEU A 210 18.94 15.19 -7.55
CA LEU A 210 18.80 16.28 -6.59
C LEU A 210 17.70 15.98 -5.54
N PRO A 211 16.48 15.55 -5.91
CA PRO A 211 15.51 15.08 -4.93
C PRO A 211 16.05 13.95 -4.04
N ALA A 212 16.76 12.97 -4.62
CA ALA A 212 17.34 11.87 -3.84
C ALA A 212 18.38 12.34 -2.81
N ALA A 213 19.25 13.27 -3.18
CA ALA A 213 20.22 13.85 -2.24
C ALA A 213 19.53 14.64 -1.12
N LEU A 214 18.49 15.41 -1.44
CA LEU A 214 17.72 16.16 -0.46
C LEU A 214 16.90 15.27 0.47
N ARG A 215 16.33 14.16 -0.02
CA ARG A 215 15.72 13.12 0.83
C ARG A 215 16.71 12.57 1.85
N LEU A 216 17.93 12.26 1.40
CA LEU A 216 18.98 11.73 2.29
C LEU A 216 19.34 12.75 3.37
N LEU A 217 19.46 14.04 3.00
CA LEU A 217 19.75 15.11 3.93
C LEU A 217 18.61 15.33 4.93
N ASP A 218 17.36 15.43 4.45
CA ASP A 218 16.16 15.61 5.28
C ASP A 218 16.03 14.50 6.32
N ALA A 219 16.21 13.25 5.90
CA ALA A 219 16.15 12.11 6.79
C ALA A 219 17.31 12.07 7.81
N LYS A 220 18.52 12.51 7.44
CA LYS A 220 19.64 12.67 8.39
C LYS A 220 19.42 13.79 9.40
N LEU A 221 18.78 14.88 8.97
CA LEU A 221 18.51 16.02 9.84
C LEU A 221 17.32 15.77 10.78
N ALA A 222 16.48 14.76 10.50
CA ALA A 222 15.31 14.40 11.29
C ALA A 222 14.42 15.61 11.63
N GLY A 223 14.23 16.49 10.63
CA GLY A 223 13.47 17.72 10.80
C GLY A 223 12.01 17.46 11.19
N LYS A 224 11.37 18.45 11.83
CA LYS A 224 9.96 18.35 12.21
C LYS A 224 9.09 18.07 10.97
N PRO A 225 8.28 17.00 10.96
CA PRO A 225 7.42 16.69 9.84
C PRO A 225 6.31 17.73 9.70
N LYS A 226 5.89 17.99 8.46
CA LYS A 226 4.77 18.89 8.17
C LYS A 226 3.46 18.12 8.35
N THR A 227 2.72 18.44 9.41
CA THR A 227 1.42 17.84 9.70
C THR A 227 0.30 18.55 8.94
N GLU A 228 -0.59 17.78 8.33
CA GLU A 228 -1.71 18.29 7.53
C GLU A 228 -3.02 17.59 7.91
N GLN A 229 -4.14 18.23 7.57
CA GLN A 229 -5.46 17.61 7.76
C GLN A 229 -5.74 16.63 6.61
N PRO A 230 -6.48 15.53 6.86
CA PRO A 230 -7.06 14.72 5.81
C PRO A 230 -7.92 15.56 4.87
N VAL A 231 -7.85 15.28 3.57
CA VAL A 231 -8.62 15.99 2.55
C VAL A 231 -9.67 15.04 1.99
N TYR A 232 -10.92 15.49 1.92
CA TYR A 232 -11.95 14.71 1.24
C TYR A 232 -11.82 14.91 -0.26
N HIS A 233 -11.42 13.85 -0.98
CA HIS A 233 -11.18 13.89 -2.42
C HIS A 233 -12.50 13.92 -3.18
N GLU A 234 -12.52 14.55 -4.37
CA GLU A 234 -13.71 14.66 -5.22
C GLU A 234 -14.30 13.30 -5.64
N ALA A 235 -13.47 12.26 -5.65
CA ALA A 235 -13.88 10.88 -5.88
C ALA A 235 -14.64 10.25 -4.70
N GLY A 236 -14.90 10.96 -3.61
CA GLY A 236 -15.70 10.47 -2.48
C GLY A 236 -14.92 9.70 -1.40
N ILE A 237 -13.60 9.73 -1.44
CA ILE A 237 -12.69 9.01 -0.52
C ILE A 237 -11.75 9.99 0.21
N TRP A 238 -11.21 9.59 1.36
CA TRP A 238 -10.29 10.41 2.14
C TRP A 238 -8.84 10.28 1.68
N GLN A 239 -8.19 11.40 1.37
CA GLN A 239 -6.75 11.48 1.24
C GLN A 239 -6.12 11.72 2.61
N ILE A 240 -5.32 10.78 3.08
CA ILE A 240 -4.53 10.90 4.32
C ILE A 240 -3.13 11.40 3.98
N PRO A 241 -2.68 12.56 4.50
CA PRO A 241 -1.39 13.14 4.12
C PRO A 241 -0.20 12.32 4.64
N SER A 242 0.83 12.12 3.81
CA SER A 242 2.12 11.61 4.26
C SER A 242 2.99 12.75 4.76
N SER A 243 3.43 12.67 6.02
CA SER A 243 4.18 13.75 6.68
C SER A 243 5.69 13.45 6.78
N GLN A 244 6.08 12.17 6.77
CA GLN A 244 7.46 11.73 6.92
C GLN A 244 7.68 10.35 6.31
N PHE A 245 8.66 10.23 5.42
CA PHE A 245 9.22 8.94 5.02
C PHE A 245 10.21 8.43 6.07
N TYR A 246 10.11 7.16 6.43
CA TYR A 246 11.14 6.46 7.18
C TYR A 246 11.90 5.51 6.25
N SER A 247 13.12 5.87 5.88
CA SER A 247 13.91 5.02 5.00
C SER A 247 14.64 3.93 5.79
N PRO A 248 14.67 2.68 5.33
CA PRO A 248 15.41 1.59 5.99
C PRO A 248 16.93 1.69 5.81
N PHE A 249 17.45 2.68 5.07
CA PHE A 249 18.88 2.80 4.73
C PHE A 249 19.70 3.66 5.71
N PHE A 250 19.17 3.92 6.92
CA PHE A 250 19.88 4.66 7.95
C PHE A 250 20.40 3.72 9.03
N ASN A 251 21.59 3.18 8.78
CA ASN A 251 22.58 2.80 9.78
C ASN A 251 23.93 3.39 9.35
#